data_AF-K1Y044-F1
#
_entry.id   AF-K1Y044-F1
#
_cell.length_a   1.000
_cell.length_b   1.000
_cell.length_c   1.000
_cell.angle_alpha   90.00
_cell.angle_beta   90.00
_cell.angle_gamma   90.00
#
_symmetry.space_group_name_H-M   'P 1'
#
loop_
_entity.id
_entity.type
_entity.pdbx_description
1 polymer ?
#
loop_
_entity_poly.entity_id
_entity_poly.type
_entity_poly.pdbx_seq_one_letter_code
_entity_poly.pdbx_strand_id
1 'polypeptide(L)' 'MDKIKIGVIGVGYLGRFHAQKYAALEDVTLIGV' A
#
# COMPACT_ATOMS: atom_id res chain seq x y z
N MET A 1 18.23 -3.49 3.97
CA MET A 1 17.18 -2.73 4.66
C MET A 1 15.90 -3.52 4.49
N ASP A 2 15.17 -3.82 5.57
CA ASP A 2 13.89 -4.53 5.45
C ASP A 2 12.80 -3.59 4.92
N LYS A 3 11.95 -4.09 4.01
CA LYS A 3 10.85 -3.30 3.44
C LYS A 3 9.81 -2.95 4.50
N ILE A 4 9.28 -1.73 4.44
CA ILE A 4 8.25 -1.27 5.38
C ILE A 4 6.93 -1.98 5.08
N LYS A 5 6.35 -2.64 6.08
CA LYS A 5 5.03 -3.26 5.97
C LYS A 5 3.94 -2.20 6.14
N ILE A 6 3.02 -2.13 5.20
CA ILE A 6 1.95 -1.13 5.19
C ILE A 6 0.60 -1.77 4.89
N GLY A 7 -0.45 -1.20 5.46
CA GLY A 7 -1.84 -1.53 5.15
C GLY A 7 -2.62 -0.27 4.80
N VAL A 8 -3.54 -0.38 3.86
CA VAL A 8 -4.49 0.70 3.55
C VAL A 8 -5.82 0.33 4.19
N ILE A 9 -6.41 1.19 5.02
CA ILE A 9 -7.76 0.92 5.55
C ILE A 9 -8.77 1.77 4.79
N GLY A 10 -9.66 1.08 4.07
CA GLY A 10 -10.70 1.72 3.26
C GLY A 10 -10.24 2.02 1.84
N VAL A 11 -10.45 1.07 0.93
CA VAL A 11 -10.11 1.15 -0.51
C VAL A 11 -11.31 1.52 -1.40
N GLY A 12 -12.00 2.60 -1.04
CA GLY A 12 -13.01 3.23 -1.90
C GLY A 12 -12.38 3.98 -3.09
N TYR A 13 -13.09 4.95 -3.65
CA TYR A 13 -12.64 5.68 -4.86
C TYR A 13 -11.23 6.30 -4.71
N LEU A 14 -10.95 6.96 -3.58
CA LEU A 14 -9.63 7.55 -3.33
C LEU A 14 -8.63 6.54 -2.75
N GLY A 15 -9.10 5.65 -1.87
CA GLY A 15 -8.25 4.64 -1.21
C GLY A 15 -7.57 3.68 -2.18
N ARG A 16 -8.20 3.37 -3.33
CA ARG A 16 -7.58 2.52 -4.36
C ARG A 16 -6.26 3.08 -4.88
N PHE A 17 -6.11 4.40 -4.95
CA PHE A 17 -4.86 5.02 -5.43
C PHE A 17 -3.73 4.87 -4.41
N HIS A 18 -4.05 4.85 -3.11
CA HIS A 18 -3.06 4.53 -2.08
C HIS A 18 -2.60 3.09 -2.23
N ALA A 19 -3.53 2.13 -2.35
CA ALA A 19 -3.17 0.71 -2.54
C ALA A 19 -2.31 0.51 -3.80
N GLN A 20 -2.66 1.12 -4.94
CA GLN A 20 -1.88 1.02 -6.18
C GLN A 20 -0.48 1.62 -6.06
N LYS A 21 -0.35 2.83 -5.51
CA LYS A 21 0.96 3.49 -5.34
C LYS A 21 1.85 2.70 -4.39
N TYR A 22 1.29 2.25 -3.27
CA TYR A 22 2.02 1.48 -2.29
C TYR A 22 2.42 0.10 -2.79
N ALA A 23 1.62 -0.55 -3.64
CA ALA A 23 1.99 -1.81 -4.29
C ALA A 23 3.13 -1.63 -5.33
N ALA A 24 3.32 -0.42 -5.87
CA ALA A 24 4.33 -0.13 -6.88
C ALA A 24 5.67 0.38 -6.31
N LEU A 25 5.73 0.70 -5.02
CA LEU A 25 6.94 1.20 -4.37
C LEU A 25 7.87 0.04 -3.98
N GLU A 26 9.16 0.15 -4.31
CA GLU A 26 10.14 -0.91 -4.07
C GLU A 26 10.49 -1.09 -2.59
N ASP A 27 10.41 -0.01 -1.81
CA ASP A 27 10.83 0.04 -0.40
C ASP A 27 9.77 -0.47 0.59
N VAL A 28 8.59 -0.85 0.10
CA VAL A 28 7.46 -1.23 0.95
C VAL A 28 6.83 -2.54 0.50
N THR A 29 6.09 -3.16 1.41
CA THR A 29 5.27 -4.34 1.15
C THR A 29 3.85 -4.04 1.65
N LEU A 30 2.90 -3.98 0.72
CA LEU A 30 1.47 -3.88 1.05
C LEU A 30 0.97 -5.23 1.55
N ILE A 31 0.65 -5.32 2.85
CA ILE A 31 0.24 -6.56 3.52
C ILE A 31 -1.28 -6.68 3.72
N GLY A 32 -2.04 -5.63 3.44
CA GLY A 32 -3.50 -5.62 3.58
C GLY A 32 -4.15 -4.35 3.03
N VAL A 33 -5.42 -4.47 2.64
CA VAL A 33 -6.30 -3.38 2.17
C VAL A 33 -7.63 -3.38 2.92
#